data_AF-A0A520YRR1-F1
#
_entry.id   AF-A0A520YRR1-F1
#
_cell.length_a   1.000
_cell.length_b   1.000
_cell.length_c   1.000
_cell.angle_alpha   90.00
_cell.angle_beta   90.00
_cell.angle_gamma   90.00
#
_symmetry.space_group_name_H-M   'P 1'
#
loop_
_entity.id
_entity.type
_entity.pdbx_description
1 polymer ?
#
loop_
_entity_poly.entity_id
_entity_poly.type
_entity_poly.pdbx_seq_one_letter_code
_entity_poly.pdbx_strand_id
1 'polypeptide(L)' 'LSSAWQMRKANQMSLGQTMMAANAPMMIQEAMVNGHPESGILPSGQVAGIIKDLPAVAELVDSIAREADETIARLGQLGR' A
#
# COMPACT_ATOMS: atom_id res chain seq x y z
N LEU A 1 1.94 -4.47 -23.60
CA LEU A 1 0.71 -4.35 -24.42
C LEU A 1 -0.55 -4.73 -23.64
N SER A 2 -0.55 -5.82 -22.88
CA SER A 2 -1.69 -6.24 -22.03
C SER A 2 -2.10 -5.19 -20.98
N SER A 3 -1.14 -4.56 -20.30
CA SER A 3 -1.42 -3.54 -19.28
C SER A 3 -2.10 -2.29 -19.85
N ALA A 4 -1.68 -1.84 -21.03
CA ALA A 4 -2.36 -0.75 -21.75
C ALA A 4 -3.80 -1.11 -22.12
N TRP A 5 -4.04 -2.37 -22.51
CA TRP A 5 -5.39 -2.85 -22.83
C TRP A 5 -6.32 -2.91 -21.60
N GLN A 6 -5.79 -3.33 -20.44
CA GLN A 6 -6.54 -3.34 -19.17
C GLN A 6 -6.88 -1.92 -18.69
N MET A 7 -5.96 -0.96 -18.84
CA MET A 7 -6.22 0.45 -18.49
C MET A 7 -7.29 1.09 -19.38
N ARG A 8 -7.28 0.80 -20.70
CA ARG A 8 -8.32 1.29 -21.63
C ARG A 8 -9.71 0.81 -21.22
N LYS A 9 -9.84 -0.44 -20.77
CA LYS A 9 -11.10 -1.03 -20.32
C LYS A 9 -11.63 -0.39 -19.03
N ALA A 10 -10.75 0.09 -18.15
CA ALA A 10 -11.11 0.66 -16.86
C ALA A 10 -11.45 2.17 -16.88
N ASN A 11 -10.89 2.97 -17.80
CA ASN A 11 -10.92 4.45 -17.70
C ASN A 11 -11.38 5.23 -18.95
N GLN A 12 -11.95 4.60 -19.99
CA GLN A 12 -12.43 5.28 -21.22
C GLN A 12 -11.41 6.21 -21.92
N MET A 13 -10.10 5.98 -21.73
CA MET A 13 -9.06 6.82 -22.31
C MET A 13 -8.75 6.40 -23.76
N SER A 14 -8.40 7.36 -24.63
CA SER A 14 -7.90 7.05 -25.98
C SER A 14 -6.55 6.33 -25.92
N LEU A 15 -6.19 5.60 -26.98
CA LEU A 15 -4.93 4.84 -27.04
C LEU A 15 -3.69 5.70 -26.73
N GLY A 16 -3.65 6.94 -27.26
CA GLY A 16 -2.56 7.89 -26.96
C GLY A 16 -2.56 8.37 -25.51
N GLN A 17 -3.73 8.62 -24.92
CA GLN A 17 -3.85 8.97 -23.50
C GLN A 17 -3.51 7.79 -22.58
N THR A 18 -3.85 6.55 -22.97
CA THR A 18 -3.45 5.34 -22.24
C THR A 18 -1.94 5.11 -22.27
N MET A 19 -1.28 5.36 -23.41
CA MET A 19 0.18 5.27 -23.50
C MET A 19 0.87 6.34 -22.64
N MET A 20 0.35 7.57 -22.61
CA MET A 20 0.86 8.64 -21.74
C MET A 20 0.57 8.41 -20.24
N ALA A 21 -0.59 7.82 -19.90
CA ALA A 21 -1.01 7.53 -18.53
C ALA A 21 -0.39 6.25 -17.95
N ALA A 22 0.21 5.40 -18.80
CA ALA A 22 0.90 4.18 -18.38
C ALA A 22 2.09 4.46 -17.45
N ASN A 23 2.57 5.71 -17.39
CA ASN A 23 3.72 6.09 -16.59
C ASN A 23 3.53 5.81 -15.09
N ALA A 24 2.34 6.04 -14.51
CA ALA A 24 2.15 5.85 -13.07
C ALA A 24 2.11 4.36 -12.65
N PRO A 25 1.28 3.49 -13.26
CA PRO A 25 1.31 2.06 -12.92
C PRO A 25 2.66 1.40 -13.24
N MET A 26 3.34 1.81 -14.32
CA MET A 26 4.68 1.31 -14.64
C MET A 26 5.73 1.75 -13.63
N MET A 27 5.74 3.03 -13.22
CA MET A 27 6.66 3.51 -12.18
C MET A 27 6.38 2.85 -10.81
N ILE A 28 5.12 2.54 -10.50
CA ILE A 28 4.78 1.76 -9.30
C ILE A 28 5.31 0.33 -9.42
N GLN A 29 5.13 -0.32 -10.57
CA GLN A 29 5.65 -1.67 -10.80
C GLN A 29 7.19 -1.71 -10.71
N GLU A 30 7.87 -0.69 -11.23
CA GLU A 30 9.33 -0.60 -11.19
C GLU A 30 9.88 -0.56 -9.76
N ALA A 31 9.24 0.22 -8.88
CA ALA A 31 9.61 0.25 -7.47
C ALA A 31 9.14 -1.00 -6.70
N MET A 32 7.85 -1.36 -6.79
CA MET A 32 7.20 -2.32 -5.89
C MET A 32 7.39 -3.78 -6.29
N VAL A 33 7.56 -4.07 -7.59
CA VAL A 33 7.68 -5.45 -8.11
C VAL A 33 9.10 -5.73 -8.57
N ASN A 34 9.70 -4.82 -9.33
CA ASN A 34 11.07 -4.99 -9.84
C ASN A 34 12.13 -4.62 -8.80
N GLY A 35 11.77 -3.92 -7.72
CA GLY A 35 12.66 -3.64 -6.60
C GLY A 35 13.62 -2.48 -6.82
N HIS A 36 13.27 -1.52 -7.70
CA HIS A 36 14.08 -0.33 -7.99
C HIS A 36 13.42 0.95 -7.42
N PRO A 37 13.40 1.15 -6.09
CA PRO A 37 12.68 2.25 -5.45
C PRO A 37 13.19 3.64 -5.87
N GLU A 38 14.47 3.78 -6.22
CA GLU A 38 15.09 5.03 -6.72
C GLU A 38 14.70 5.37 -8.16
N SER A 39 14.22 4.40 -8.93
CA SER A 39 13.86 4.54 -10.35
C SER A 39 12.34 4.50 -10.59
N GLY A 40 11.54 4.43 -9.52
CA GLY A 40 10.09 4.30 -9.58
C GLY A 40 9.35 5.13 -8.53
N ILE A 41 8.08 4.82 -8.34
CA ILE A 41 7.23 5.45 -7.31
C ILE A 41 6.84 4.39 -6.30
N LEU A 42 7.16 4.61 -5.03
CA LEU A 42 6.75 3.75 -3.91
C LEU A 42 5.56 4.41 -3.18
N PRO A 43 4.31 3.94 -3.42
CA PRO A 43 3.16 4.49 -2.71
C PRO A 43 3.23 4.10 -1.23
N SER A 44 3.32 5.08 -0.35
CA SER A 44 3.30 4.87 1.11
C SER A 44 2.62 6.02 1.83
N GLY A 45 2.23 5.78 3.08
CA GLY A 45 1.80 6.82 4.01
C GLY A 45 2.87 7.07 5.08
N GLN A 46 2.72 8.15 5.85
CA GLN A 46 3.64 8.49 6.95
C GLN A 46 3.83 7.35 7.96
N VAL A 47 2.82 6.50 8.14
CA VAL A 47 2.86 5.31 8.99
C VAL A 47 4.00 4.35 8.64
N ALA A 48 4.46 4.31 7.39
CA ALA A 48 5.58 3.45 7.00
C ALA A 48 6.86 3.76 7.79
N GLY A 49 7.06 5.01 8.23
CA GLY A 49 8.24 5.43 8.99
C GLY A 49 8.34 4.86 10.41
N ILE A 50 7.27 4.25 10.94
CA ILE A 50 7.27 3.62 12.26
C ILE A 50 7.26 2.09 12.21
N ILE A 51 7.13 1.49 11.02
CA ILE A 51 7.16 0.03 10.85
C ILE A 51 8.62 -0.44 10.92
N LYS A 52 8.91 -1.37 11.84
CA LYS A 52 10.29 -1.83 12.12
C LYS A 52 10.50 -3.33 11.97
N ASP A 53 9.44 -4.07 11.71
CA ASP A 53 9.41 -5.52 11.59
C ASP A 53 8.54 -5.96 10.40
N LEU A 54 8.58 -7.27 10.10
CA LEU A 54 7.83 -7.90 9.02
C LEU A 54 7.28 -9.25 9.50
N PRO A 55 6.31 -9.25 10.43
CA PRO A 55 5.70 -10.48 10.96
C PRO A 55 4.84 -11.19 9.91
N ALA A 56 4.43 -12.43 10.21
CA ALA A 56 3.39 -13.08 9.41
C ALA A 56 2.06 -12.32 9.56
N VAL A 57 1.22 -12.35 8.52
CA VAL A 57 -0.06 -11.61 8.51
C VAL A 57 -0.95 -11.99 9.71
N ALA A 58 -0.98 -13.27 10.08
CA ALA A 58 -1.74 -13.73 11.23
C ALA A 58 -1.25 -13.10 12.55
N GLU A 59 0.07 -13.10 12.76
CA GLU A 59 0.70 -12.52 13.95
C GLU A 59 0.45 -11.01 14.05
N LEU A 60 0.51 -10.29 12.92
CA LEU A 60 0.23 -8.86 12.86
C LEU A 60 -1.21 -8.54 13.29
N VAL A 61 -2.18 -9.28 12.74
CA VAL A 61 -3.60 -9.06 13.06
C VAL A 61 -3.86 -9.38 14.53
N ASP A 62 -3.33 -10.50 15.03
CA ASP A 62 -3.48 -10.90 16.42
C ASP A 62 -2.83 -9.89 17.38
N SER A 63 -1.66 -9.33 17.03
CA SER A 63 -1.01 -8.31 17.85
C SER A 63 -1.80 -7.01 17.90
N ILE A 64 -2.36 -6.57 16.77
CA ILE A 64 -3.19 -5.35 16.70
C ILE A 64 -4.46 -5.52 17.55
N ALA A 65 -5.15 -6.66 17.42
CA ALA A 65 -6.36 -6.94 18.19
C ALA A 65 -6.07 -6.96 19.69
N ARG A 66 -4.99 -7.64 20.11
CA ARG A 66 -4.55 -7.67 21.51
C ARG A 66 -4.20 -6.27 22.04
N GLU A 67 -3.45 -5.47 21.29
CA GLU A 67 -3.08 -4.11 21.70
C GLU A 67 -4.32 -3.21 21.86
N ALA A 68 -5.32 -3.38 21.00
CA ALA A 68 -6.59 -2.67 21.11
C ALA A 68 -7.33 -3.03 22.41
N ASP A 69 -7.46 -4.32 22.73
CA ASP A 69 -8.11 -4.79 23.96
C ASP A 69 -7.38 -4.29 25.22
N GLU A 70 -6.05 -4.38 25.23
CA GLU A 70 -5.22 -3.87 26.32
C GLU A 70 -5.38 -2.35 26.50
N THR A 71 -5.48 -1.62 25.40
CA THR A 71 -5.68 -0.17 25.42
C THR A 71 -7.06 0.20 25.96
N ILE A 72 -8.12 -0.49 25.55
CA ILE A 72 -9.47 -0.30 26.09
C ILE A 72 -9.49 -0.57 27.60
N ALA A 73 -8.88 -1.68 28.04
CA ALA A 73 -8.80 -2.02 29.45
C ALA A 73 -8.07 -0.95 30.27
N ARG A 74 -6.95 -0.42 29.74
CA ARG A 74 -6.16 0.65 30.36
C ARG A 74 -6.95 1.96 30.48
N LEU A 75 -7.62 2.38 29.40
CA LEU A 75 -8.44 3.60 29.40
C LEU A 75 -9.64 3.47 30.34
N GLY A 76 -10.27 2.29 30.40
CA GLY A 76 -11.38 2.01 31.31
C GLY A 76 -10.96 1.99 32.80
N GLN A 77 -9.68 1.79 33.11
CA GLN A 77 -9.14 1.94 34.46
C GLN A 77 -8.90 3.40 34.85
N LEU A 78 -8.55 4.27 33.89
CA LEU A 78 -8.33 5.71 34.14
C LEU A 78 -9.64 6.49 34.31
N GLY A 79 -10.75 5.98 33.76
CA GLY A 79 -12.08 6.59 33.88
C GLY A 79 -12.87 6.18 35.12
N ARG A 80 -12.29 5.37 36.03
CA ARG A 80 -12.83 5.02 37.34
C ARG A 80 -12.06 5.75 38.44
#